data_AF-A0A822MU78-F1
#
_entry.id   AF-A0A822MU78-F1
#
_cell.length_a   1.000
_cell.length_b   1.000
_cell.length_c   1.000
_cell.angle_alpha   90.00
_cell.angle_beta   90.00
_cell.angle_gamma   90.00
#
_symmetry.space_group_name_H-M   'P 1'
#
loop_
_entity.id
_entity.type
_entity.pdbx_description
1 polymer ?
#
loop_
_entity_poly.entity_id
_entity_poly.type
_entity_poly.pdbx_seq_one_letter_code
_entity_poly.pdbx_strand_id
1 'polypeptide(L)' 'MATLLQLGTAHSSLKGLTPIDRITEISDQTPFSEEVSQHSQSKKERFQEQNYKLDLQLRKLKPSL' A
#
# COMPACT_ATOMS: atom_id res chain seq x y z
N MET A 1 16.48 -1.21 -26.96
CA MET A 1 15.46 -2.15 -27.49
C MET A 1 14.21 -1.95 -26.66
N ALA A 2 13.19 -1.33 -27.26
CA ALA A 2 11.99 -0.88 -26.56
C ALA A 2 11.13 -2.05 -26.07
N THR A 3 10.67 -1.89 -24.83
CA THR A 3 9.44 -2.37 -24.19
C THR A 3 8.51 -3.21 -25.07
N LEU A 4 8.42 -4.51 -24.79
CA LEU A 4 7.27 -5.33 -25.19
C LEU A 4 7.09 -6.47 -24.17
N LEU A 5 5.86 -6.56 -23.62
CA LEU A 5 5.32 -7.53 -22.67
C LEU A 5 5.32 -7.17 -21.17
N GLN A 6 4.73 -6.01 -20.84
CA GLN A 6 3.95 -5.87 -19.60
C GLN A 6 2.54 -6.48 -19.81
N LEU A 7 2.47 -7.68 -20.41
CA LEU A 7 1.21 -8.42 -20.55
C LEU A 7 1.15 -9.43 -19.39
N GLY A 8 0.33 -9.14 -18.38
CA GLY A 8 -0.26 -10.15 -17.49
C GLY A 8 0.68 -11.07 -16.71
N THR A 9 1.88 -10.64 -16.31
CA THR A 9 2.70 -11.45 -15.40
C THR A 9 2.19 -11.32 -13.95
N ALA A 10 2.30 -12.40 -13.17
CA ALA A 10 2.04 -12.34 -11.74
C ALA A 10 2.91 -11.24 -11.12
N HIS A 11 2.29 -10.37 -10.32
CA HIS A 11 2.98 -9.23 -9.69
C HIS A 11 3.66 -8.28 -10.69
N SER A 12 3.01 -7.97 -11.82
CA SER A 12 3.53 -7.04 -12.82
C SER A 12 3.91 -5.65 -12.26
N SER A 13 3.20 -5.16 -11.23
CA SER A 13 3.56 -3.93 -10.50
C SER A 13 4.89 -4.03 -9.75
N LEU A 14 5.34 -5.25 -9.45
CA LEU A 14 6.64 -5.57 -8.86
C LEU A 14 7.63 -6.06 -9.92
N LYS A 15 7.38 -5.77 -11.21
CA LYS A 15 8.21 -6.22 -12.34
C LYS A 15 8.38 -7.74 -12.41
N GLY A 16 7.37 -8.49 -11.95
CA GLY A 16 7.39 -9.96 -11.94
C GLY A 16 8.01 -10.58 -10.70
N LEU A 17 8.51 -9.78 -9.74
CA LEU A 17 8.97 -10.27 -8.44
C LEU A 17 7.78 -10.64 -7.56
N THR A 18 7.93 -11.69 -6.75
CA THR A 18 6.93 -11.96 -5.71
C THR A 18 7.00 -10.87 -4.63
N PRO A 19 5.93 -10.68 -3.83
CA PRO A 19 5.96 -9.73 -2.73
C PRO A 19 7.12 -9.99 -1.76
N ILE A 20 7.46 -11.26 -1.49
CA ILE A 20 8.56 -11.59 -0.58
C ILE A 20 9.93 -11.24 -1.16
N ASP A 21 10.13 -11.42 -2.47
CA ASP A 21 11.38 -11.02 -3.14
C ASP A 21 11.59 -9.50 -2.99
N ARG A 22 10.54 -8.72 -3.25
CA ARG A 22 10.61 -7.26 -3.16
C ARG A 22 10.86 -6.78 -1.74
N ILE A 23 10.19 -7.39 -0.74
CA ILE A 23 10.38 -7.05 0.68
C ILE A 23 11.82 -7.35 1.10
N THR A 24 12.35 -8.51 0.69
CA THR A 24 13.72 -8.92 1.02
C THR A 24 14.74 -7.95 0.44
N GLU A 25 14.57 -7.54 -0.83
CA GLU A 25 15.44 -6.57 -1.53
C GLU A 25 15.57 -5.23 -0.79
N ILE A 26 14.50 -4.76 -0.15
CA ILE A 26 14.46 -3.45 0.53
C ILE A 26 14.53 -3.55 2.06
N SER A 27 14.72 -4.76 2.60
CA SER A 27 14.63 -5.01 4.04
C SER A 27 15.62 -4.17 4.85
N ASP A 28 16.86 -4.06 4.39
CA ASP A 28 17.90 -3.24 5.03
C ASP A 28 17.59 -1.73 5.02
N GLN A 29 16.70 -1.27 4.13
CA GLN A 29 16.27 0.13 4.03
C GLN A 29 14.91 0.38 4.69
N THR A 30 14.21 -0.68 5.10
CA THR A 30 12.86 -0.59 5.67
C THR A 30 12.99 -0.48 7.19
N PRO A 31 12.64 0.69 7.79
CA PRO A 31 12.76 0.87 9.23
C PRO A 31 11.80 -0.06 9.98
N PHE A 32 12.14 -0.38 11.22
CA PHE A 32 11.26 -1.15 12.09
C PHE A 32 9.99 -0.35 12.42
N SER A 33 8.90 -1.06 12.71
CA SER A 33 7.62 -0.41 12.98
C SER A 33 7.71 0.53 14.19
N GLU A 34 8.45 0.13 15.21
CA GLU A 34 8.69 0.88 16.44
C GLU A 34 9.35 2.24 16.14
N GLU A 35 10.27 2.28 15.18
CA GLU A 35 11.03 3.48 14.79
C GLU A 35 10.15 4.51 14.08
N VAL A 36 9.15 4.06 13.31
CA VAL A 36 8.25 4.96 12.56
C VAL A 36 6.92 5.23 13.26
N SER A 37 6.49 4.36 14.17
CA SER A 37 5.16 4.42 14.82
C SER A 37 4.88 5.75 15.52
N GLN A 38 5.90 6.37 16.11
CA GLN A 38 5.78 7.66 16.82
C GLN A 38 5.45 8.83 15.87
N HIS A 39 5.76 8.69 14.59
CA HIS A 39 5.50 9.69 13.56
C HIS A 39 4.10 9.53 12.95
N SER A 40 3.49 8.35 13.08
CA SER A 40 2.13 8.09 12.62
C SER A 40 1.11 8.71 13.58
N GLN A 41 0.33 9.68 13.09
CA GLN A 41 -0.69 10.35 13.89
C GLN A 41 -2.08 9.86 13.49
N SER A 42 -2.47 8.66 13.96
CA SER A 42 -3.75 8.02 13.58
C SER A 42 -4.97 8.91 13.79
N LYS A 43 -4.95 9.79 14.80
CA LYS A 43 -6.03 10.76 15.07
C LYS A 43 -6.15 11.87 14.02
N LYS A 44 -5.11 12.11 13.23
CA LYS A 44 -5.09 13.09 12.13
C LYS A 44 -5.42 12.45 10.78
N GLU A 45 -5.50 11.14 10.71
CA GLU A 45 -5.94 10.46 9.50
C GLU A 45 -7.43 10.69 9.28
N ARG A 46 -7.81 10.80 8.01
CA ARG A 46 -9.21 10.94 7.60
C ARG A 46 -10.05 9.73 8.05
N PHE A 47 -9.43 8.55 8.09
CA PHE A 47 -10.03 7.31 8.57
C PHE A 47 -9.24 6.86 9.79
N GLN A 48 -9.83 7.02 10.98
CA GLN A 48 -9.17 6.67 12.24
C GLN A 48 -9.24 5.17 12.54
N GLU A 49 -10.24 4.49 11.98
CA GLU A 49 -10.39 3.04 12.06
C GLU A 49 -10.16 2.43 10.68
N GLN A 50 -9.33 1.39 10.60
CA GLN A 50 -9.10 0.63 9.37
C GLN A 50 -10.28 -0.31 9.08
N ASN A 51 -11.47 0.25 8.90
CA ASN A 51 -12.69 -0.49 8.62
C ASN A 51 -13.17 -0.25 7.20
N TYR A 52 -12.61 -1.04 6.28
CA TYR A 52 -12.88 -0.93 4.85
C TYR A 52 -14.38 -0.98 4.50
N LYS A 53 -15.17 -1.78 5.24
CA LYS A 53 -16.62 -1.88 5.00
C LYS A 53 -17.32 -0.56 5.33
N LEU A 54 -17.01 0.05 6.48
CA LEU A 54 -17.56 1.35 6.86
C LEU A 54 -17.11 2.43 5.89
N ASP A 55 -15.85 2.41 5.45
CA ASP A 55 -15.31 3.39 4.50
C ASP A 55 -16.05 3.35 3.16
N LEU A 56 -16.33 2.14 2.63
CA LEU A 56 -17.11 1.97 1.41
C LEU A 56 -18.54 2.51 1.57
N GLN A 57 -19.15 2.34 2.74
CA GLN A 57 -20.49 2.89 3.01
C GLN A 57 -20.46 4.42 3.05
N LEU A 58 -19.47 5.02 3.71
CA LEU A 58 -19.32 6.47 3.79
C LEU A 58 -19.11 7.12 2.42
N ARG A 59 -18.30 6.52 1.52
CA ARG A 59 -18.09 7.02 0.15
C ARG A 59 -19.37 7.04 -0.69
N LYS A 60 -20.28 6.09 -0.47
CA LYS A 60 -21.58 6.05 -1.16
C LYS A 60 -22.53 7.16 -0.70
N LEU A 61 -22.42 7.59 0.56
CA LEU A 61 -23.28 8.61 1.16
C LEU A 61 -22.79 10.04 0.90
N LYS A 62 -21.49 10.23 0.64
CA LYS A 62 -20.88 11.52 0.33
C LYS A 62 -19.99 11.41 -0.93
N PRO A 63 -20.55 11.60 -2.13
CA PRO A 63 -19.83 11.38 -3.39
C PRO A 63 -18.69 12.37 -3.67
N SER A 64 -18.60 13.49 -2.94
CA SER A 64 -17.61 14.55 -3.17
C SER A 64 -16.46 14.59 -2.14
N LEU A 65 -16.00 13.43 -1.68
CA LEU A 65 -15.02 13.32 -0.59
C LEU A 65 -13.80 12.50 -1.00
#